data_AF-D7DVX8-F1
#
_entry.id   AF-D7DVX8-F1
#
_cell.length_a   1.000
_cell.length_b   1.000
_cell.length_c   1.000
_cell.angle_alpha   90.00
_cell.angle_beta   90.00
_cell.angle_gamma   90.00
#
_symmetry.space_group_name_H-M   'P 1'
#
loop_
_entity.id
_entity.type
_entity.pdbx_description
1 polymer ?
#
loop_
_entity_poly.entity_id
_entity_poly.type
_entity_poly.pdbx_seq_one_letter_code
_entity_poly.pdbx_strand_id
1 'polypeptide(L)'
;MEQIQKEVEFRNLPLTVYQEIAAHLCQVEGVEVDLMPQTSSEFDYNQSQVGGLSISWTANTNEERVKEILAYYQKRYGSSCSE
;
A
#
# COMPACT_ATOMS: atom_id res chain seq x y z
N MET A 1 -1.25 -23.28 -6.09
CA MET A 1 -1.63 -22.32 -5.05
C MET A 1 -1.96 -21.03 -5.77
N GLU A 2 -3.11 -20.42 -5.50
CA GLU A 2 -3.52 -19.20 -6.20
C GLU A 2 -2.80 -18.00 -5.56
N GLN A 3 -2.08 -17.23 -6.37
CA GLN A 3 -1.40 -16.01 -5.95
C GLN A 3 -2.36 -14.84 -6.18
N ILE A 4 -2.64 -14.09 -5.13
CA ILE A 4 -3.47 -12.90 -5.14
C ILE A 4 -2.54 -11.70 -5.26
N GLN A 5 -2.83 -10.83 -6.23
CA GLN A 5 -2.14 -9.54 -6.39
C GLN A 5 -3.14 -8.41 -6.17
N LYS A 6 -2.72 -7.38 -5.44
CA LYS A 6 -3.52 -6.19 -5.16
C LYS A 6 -2.67 -4.94 -5.21
N GLU A 7 -3.16 -3.95 -5.93
CA GLU A 7 -2.58 -2.61 -5.97
C GLU A 7 -3.33 -1.69 -5.01
N VAL A 8 -2.58 -0.86 -4.30
CA VAL A 8 -3.13 0.12 -3.35
C VAL A 8 -2.47 1.46 -3.54
N GLU A 9 -3.29 2.49 -3.67
CA GLU A 9 -2.87 3.88 -3.79
C GLU A 9 -3.50 4.72 -2.68
N PHE A 10 -2.72 5.63 -2.12
CA PHE A 10 -3.16 6.59 -1.13
C PHE A 10 -2.92 8.01 -1.67
N ARG A 11 -3.94 8.87 -1.59
CA ARG A 11 -3.78 10.27 -2.01
C ARG A 11 -2.83 11.00 -1.06
N ASN A 12 -1.83 11.67 -1.62
CA ASN A 12 -0.92 12.58 -0.91
C ASN A 12 -0.21 11.97 0.31
N LEU A 13 0.02 10.65 0.29
CA LEU A 13 0.72 9.96 1.36
C LEU A 13 2.23 10.13 1.19
N PRO A 14 3.00 10.56 2.20
CA PRO A 14 4.45 10.69 2.08
C PRO A 14 5.13 9.36 1.76
N LEU A 15 6.26 9.41 1.02
CA LEU A 15 7.07 8.22 0.69
C LEU A 15 7.44 7.39 1.93
N THR A 16 7.75 8.06 3.04
CA THR A 16 8.10 7.39 4.30
C THR A 16 6.97 6.53 4.83
N VAL A 17 5.72 6.95 4.64
CA VAL A 17 4.56 6.15 5.08
C VAL A 17 4.32 4.99 4.12
N TYR A 18 4.52 5.17 2.81
CA TYR A 18 4.53 4.05 1.86
C TYR A 18 5.56 2.98 2.23
N GLN A 19 6.78 3.39 2.61
CA GLN A 19 7.83 2.49 3.08
C GLN A 19 7.45 1.80 4.41
N GLU A 20 6.79 2.51 5.33
CA GLU A 20 6.29 1.94 6.59
C GLU A 20 5.22 0.85 6.34
N ILE A 21 4.27 1.13 5.44
CA ILE A 21 3.24 0.14 5.05
C ILE A 21 3.90 -1.10 4.44
N ALA A 22 4.83 -0.91 3.51
CA ALA A 22 5.57 -2.01 2.90
C ALA A 22 6.33 -2.83 3.95
N ALA A 23 7.01 -2.18 4.89
CA ALA A 23 7.72 -2.86 5.98
C ALA A 23 6.79 -3.70 6.87
N HIS A 24 5.59 -3.20 7.20
CA HIS A 24 4.62 -3.97 7.98
C HIS A 24 4.02 -5.15 7.21
N LEU A 25 3.75 -4.97 5.92
CA LEU A 25 3.23 -6.03 5.08
C LEU A 25 4.28 -7.14 4.85
N CYS A 26 5.56 -6.79 4.65
CA CYS A 26 6.65 -7.75 4.52
C CYS A 26 6.93 -8.57 5.81
N GLN A 27 6.41 -8.16 6.97
CA GLN A 27 6.47 -8.97 8.19
C GLN A 27 5.44 -10.10 8.19
N VAL A 28 4.46 -10.05 7.30
CA VAL A 28 3.47 -11.12 7.15
C VAL A 28 4.06 -12.21 6.26
N GLU A 29 4.20 -13.42 6.80
CA GLU A 29 4.77 -14.55 6.06
C GLU A 29 3.98 -14.80 4.77
N GLY A 30 4.71 -14.94 3.66
CA GLY A 30 4.14 -15.19 2.33
C GLY A 30 3.58 -13.96 1.63
N VAL A 31 3.86 -12.75 2.13
CA VAL A 31 3.50 -11.47 1.51
C VAL A 31 4.74 -10.80 0.90
N GLU A 32 4.65 -10.43 -0.36
CA GLU A 32 5.64 -9.64 -1.09
C GLU A 32 5.03 -8.27 -1.41
N VAL A 33 5.86 -7.22 -1.33
CA VAL A 33 5.42 -5.85 -1.59
C VAL A 33 6.45 -5.09 -2.40
N ASP A 34 5.98 -4.43 -3.45
CA ASP A 34 6.77 -3.54 -4.30
C ASP A 34 6.20 -2.13 -4.31
N LEU A 35 7.09 -1.13 -4.34
CA LEU A 35 6.71 0.26 -4.54
C LEU A 35 6.52 0.52 -6.02
N MET A 36 5.32 0.93 -6.40
CA MET A 36 5.01 1.29 -7.78
C MET A 36 5.58 2.68 -8.10
N PRO A 37 6.22 2.87 -9.27
CA PRO A 37 6.74 4.17 -9.66
C PRO A 37 5.61 5.20 -9.76
N GLN A 38 5.91 6.47 -9.48
CA GLN A 38 4.99 7.57 -9.75
C GLN A 38 4.80 7.73 -11.26
N THR A 39 3.54 7.77 -11.71
CA THR A 39 3.18 7.86 -13.13
C THR A 39 2.68 9.24 -13.54
N SER A 40 2.55 10.17 -12.58
CA SER A 40 2.21 11.58 -12.86
C SER A 40 3.24 12.21 -13.80
N SER A 41 2.75 12.82 -14.87
CA SER A 41 3.57 13.56 -15.83
C SER A 41 4.03 14.92 -15.31
N GLU A 42 3.41 15.41 -14.23
CA GLU A 42 3.68 16.72 -13.64
C GLU A 42 4.44 16.56 -12.32
N PHE A 43 5.56 17.28 -12.19
CA PHE A 43 6.34 17.28 -10.95
C PHE A 43 5.67 18.18 -9.91
N ASP A 44 5.23 17.58 -8.81
CA ASP A 44 4.68 18.26 -7.64
C ASP A 44 5.44 17.84 -6.39
N TYR A 45 6.01 18.82 -5.69
CA TYR A 45 6.73 18.60 -4.43
C TYR A 45 5.89 17.93 -3.35
N ASN A 46 4.56 18.04 -3.42
CA ASN A 46 3.63 17.47 -2.46
C ASN A 46 3.13 16.09 -2.89
N GLN A 47 3.45 15.64 -4.11
CA GLN A 47 3.17 14.28 -4.54
C GLN A 47 4.24 13.32 -4.00
N SER A 48 3.83 12.10 -3.69
CA SER A 48 4.76 11.04 -3.35
C SER A 48 5.62 10.67 -4.55
N GLN A 49 6.88 10.32 -4.30
CA GLN A 49 7.80 9.80 -5.33
C GLN A 49 7.38 8.41 -5.85
N VAL A 50 6.39 7.77 -5.22
CA VAL A 50 5.79 6.50 -5.61
C VAL A 50 4.29 6.68 -5.87
N GLY A 51 3.74 5.92 -6.83
CA GLY A 51 2.31 5.95 -7.15
C GLY A 51 1.49 5.09 -6.20
N GLY A 52 2.07 4.00 -5.69
CA GLY A 52 1.31 2.99 -4.95
C GLY A 52 2.16 1.85 -4.43
N LEU A 53 1.47 0.82 -3.94
CA LEU A 53 2.04 -0.47 -3.55
C LEU A 53 1.41 -1.56 -4.40
N SER A 54 2.24 -2.46 -4.92
CA SER A 54 1.80 -3.76 -5.43
C SER A 54 2.06 -4.79 -4.35
N ILE A 55 1.03 -5.53 -3.94
CA ILE A 55 1.07 -6.48 -2.85
C ILE A 55 0.68 -7.84 -3.42
N SER A 56 1.52 -8.84 -3.21
CA SER A 56 1.28 -10.21 -3.69
C SER A 56 1.35 -11.20 -2.54
N TRP A 57 0.39 -12.12 -2.44
CA TRP A 57 0.41 -13.17 -1.42
C TRP A 57 -0.30 -14.43 -1.89
N THR A 58 -0.03 -15.55 -1.23
CA THR A 58 -0.70 -16.82 -1.54
C THR A 58 -2.04 -16.93 -0.81
N ALA A 59 -3.10 -17.27 -1.52
CA ALA A 59 -4.42 -17.53 -0.94
C ALA A 59 -4.30 -18.57 0.21
N ASN A 60 -4.98 -18.31 1.34
CA ASN A 60 -4.90 -19.01 2.64
C ASN A 60 -3.80 -18.58 3.61
N THR A 61 -2.83 -17.76 3.19
CA THR A 61 -1.77 -17.27 4.08
C THR A 61 -2.07 -15.84 4.50
N ASN A 62 -2.51 -15.65 5.75
CA ASN A 62 -2.55 -14.35 6.45
C ASN A 62 -3.28 -13.19 5.72
N GLU A 63 -4.22 -13.49 4.82
CA GLU A 63 -4.99 -12.47 4.08
C GLU A 63 -5.72 -11.51 5.04
N GLU A 64 -6.26 -12.03 6.14
CA GLU A 64 -6.89 -11.21 7.18
C GLU A 64 -5.90 -10.20 7.76
N ARG A 65 -4.64 -10.61 8.00
CA ARG A 65 -3.60 -9.73 8.54
C ARG A 65 -3.25 -8.62 7.57
N VAL A 66 -3.13 -8.93 6.27
CA VAL A 66 -2.93 -7.93 5.21
C VAL A 66 -4.08 -6.92 5.20
N LYS A 67 -5.33 -7.40 5.29
CA LYS A 67 -6.52 -6.54 5.34
C LYS A 67 -6.53 -5.64 6.58
N GLU A 68 -6.18 -6.15 7.76
CA GLU A 68 -6.10 -5.37 8.99
C GLU A 68 -5.08 -4.22 8.89
N ILE A 69 -3.88 -4.52 8.36
CA ILE A 69 -2.83 -3.52 8.15
C ILE A 69 -3.34 -2.44 7.21
N LEU A 70 -3.86 -2.81 6.04
CA LEU A 70 -4.39 -1.85 5.06
C LEU A 70 -5.55 -1.02 5.62
N ALA A 71 -6.47 -1.65 6.37
CA ALA A 71 -7.59 -0.96 7.00
C ALA A 71 -7.13 0.07 8.03
N TYR A 72 -6.08 -0.22 8.80
CA TYR A 72 -5.47 0.73 9.72
C TYR A 72 -4.96 1.98 9.00
N TYR A 73 -4.18 1.80 7.92
CA TYR A 73 -3.63 2.91 7.14
C TYR A 73 -4.72 3.68 6.39
N GLN A 74 -5.72 2.99 5.86
CA GLN A 74 -6.88 3.64 5.24
C GLN A 74 -7.69 4.43 6.26
N LYS A 75 -7.86 3.96 7.50
CA LYS A 75 -8.51 4.75 8.54
C LYS A 75 -7.68 5.96 8.95
N ARG A 76 -6.35 5.81 9.02
CA ARG A 76 -5.43 6.85 9.48
C ARG A 76 -5.19 7.95 8.44
N TYR A 77 -5.13 7.60 7.16
CA TYR A 77 -4.76 8.49 6.07
C TYR A 77 -5.84 8.63 4.99
N GLY A 78 -6.87 7.78 4.98
CA GLY A 78 -8.00 7.84 4.04
C GLY A 78 -9.06 8.88 4.40
N SER A 79 -8.84 9.70 5.43
CA SER A 79 -9.66 10.89 5.70
C SER A 79 -9.33 12.03 4.74
N SER A 80 -9.78 11.86 3.50
CA SER A 80 -10.45 12.92 2.75
C SER A 80 -11.72 12.32 2.14
N CYS A 81 -12.60 11.79 2.99
CA CYS A 81 -13.99 11.62 2.62
C CYS A 81 -14.64 12.97 2.87
N SER A 82 -14.83 13.74 1.80
CA SER A 82 -15.72 14.91 1.80
C SER A 82 -17.11 14.46 2.24
N GLU A 83 -17.71 15.21 3.17
CA GLU A 83 -19.15 15.16 3.45
C GLU A 83 -20.00 15.43 2.19
#